data_AF-A0A2E7JJF3-F1
#
_entry.id   AF-A0A2E7JJF3-F1
#
_cell.length_a   1.000
_cell.length_b   1.000
_cell.length_c   1.000
_cell.angle_alpha   90.00
_cell.angle_beta   90.00
_cell.angle_gamma   90.00
#
_symmetry.space_group_name_H-M   'P 1'
#
loop_
_entity.id
_entity.type
_entity.pdbx_description
1 polymer ?
#
loop_
_entity_poly.entity_id
_entity_poly.type
_entity_poly.pdbx_seq_one_letter_code
_entity_poly.pdbx_strand_id
1 'polypeptide(L)'
;MLKKLAVLALVLSLSGCSTEEEDKQVLIDYVAQLQALDDKNKQIAETIEHLRKPISEISAEDLATARQLIVDYVTQLQALPRDLSYRELRVTHNLYVDKVTMAIELSGDKGREMRREKSNVDIGIRHIEKFTRRHQNGMNVLWDRHRLPDFPLTLPE
;
A
#
# COMPACT_ATOMS: atom_id res chain seq x y z
N MET A 1 46.92 -12.86 46.42
CA MET A 1 46.04 -11.71 46.12
C MET A 1 45.37 -11.97 44.77
N LEU A 2 44.08 -12.31 44.80
CA LEU A 2 43.26 -12.65 43.63
C LEU A 2 43.20 -11.47 42.67
N LYS A 3 43.88 -11.57 41.53
CA LYS A 3 43.61 -10.73 40.36
C LYS A 3 42.27 -11.21 39.77
N LYS A 4 41.18 -10.55 40.17
CA LYS A 4 39.83 -10.83 39.66
C LYS A 4 39.75 -10.42 38.19
N LEU A 5 39.68 -11.43 37.32
CA LEU A 5 38.98 -11.37 36.05
C LEU A 5 37.53 -10.93 36.33
N ALA A 6 37.14 -9.78 35.80
CA ALA A 6 35.73 -9.36 35.71
C ALA A 6 35.50 -8.91 34.25
N VAL A 7 35.15 -9.87 33.41
CA VAL A 7 33.79 -10.13 32.89
C VAL A 7 33.50 -9.26 31.67
N LEU A 8 33.81 -9.86 30.54
CA LEU A 8 33.18 -9.66 29.25
C LEU A 8 31.71 -10.10 29.39
N ALA A 9 30.77 -9.16 29.40
CA ALA A 9 29.34 -9.45 29.21
C ALA A 9 28.57 -8.17 28.88
N LEU A 10 28.55 -7.79 27.61
CA LEU A 10 27.40 -7.07 27.05
C LEU A 10 27.17 -7.59 25.64
N VAL A 11 26.55 -8.76 25.57
CA VAL A 11 26.01 -9.35 24.35
C VAL A 11 24.51 -9.57 24.62
N LEU A 12 23.68 -8.97 23.75
CA LEU A 12 22.26 -9.23 23.47
C LEU A 12 21.20 -8.63 24.41
N SER A 13 20.76 -7.41 24.11
CA SER A 13 19.35 -7.01 24.24
C SER A 13 19.00 -5.75 23.42
N LEU A 14 19.22 -5.74 22.10
CA LEU A 14 18.75 -4.66 21.20
C LEU A 14 18.05 -5.21 19.95
N SER A 15 17.26 -6.27 20.13
CA SER A 15 16.30 -6.73 19.13
C SER A 15 14.91 -6.70 19.75
N GLY A 16 14.32 -5.49 19.86
CA GLY A 16 12.91 -5.42 20.27
C GLY A 16 12.29 -4.07 20.58
N CYS A 17 13.06 -3.00 20.84
CA CYS A 17 12.51 -1.66 21.04
C CYS A 17 13.27 -0.67 20.16
N SER A 18 12.69 -0.32 19.01
CA SER A 18 13.01 0.94 18.37
C SER A 18 12.67 2.08 19.32
N THR A 19 13.41 3.19 19.22
CA THR A 19 13.07 4.40 19.96
C THR A 19 11.91 5.12 19.27
N GLU A 20 11.17 5.95 20.01
CA GLU A 20 10.04 6.72 19.47
C GLU A 20 10.45 7.61 18.27
N GLU A 21 11.66 8.18 18.30
CA GLU A 21 12.18 9.00 17.20
C GLU A 21 12.58 8.16 15.98
N GLU A 22 13.10 6.95 16.17
CA GLU A 22 13.38 6.03 15.06
C GLU A 22 12.09 5.61 14.36
N ASP A 23 11.06 5.21 15.10
CA ASP A 23 9.76 4.81 14.52
C ASP A 23 9.11 5.96 13.76
N LYS A 24 9.21 7.18 14.31
CA LYS A 24 8.73 8.40 13.68
C LYS A 24 9.44 8.68 12.36
N GLN A 25 10.77 8.58 12.32
CA GLN A 25 11.52 8.80 11.07
C GLN A 25 11.16 7.74 10.02
N VAL A 26 11.06 6.47 10.42
CA VAL A 26 10.64 5.38 9.52
C VAL A 26 9.25 5.63 8.95
N LEU A 27 8.31 6.15 9.76
CA LEU A 27 6.98 6.52 9.30
C LEU A 27 7.01 7.67 8.28
N ILE A 28 7.78 8.73 8.53
CA ILE A 28 7.94 9.86 7.61
C ILE A 28 8.50 9.38 6.27
N ASP A 29 9.59 8.63 6.29
CA ASP A 29 10.25 8.13 5.08
C ASP A 29 9.35 7.19 4.28
N TYR A 30 8.57 6.36 4.97
CA TYR A 30 7.60 5.47 4.34
C TYR A 30 6.45 6.26 3.68
N VAL A 31 5.90 7.26 4.37
CA VAL A 31 4.83 8.10 3.83
C VAL A 31 5.32 8.88 2.61
N ALA A 32 6.55 9.39 2.62
CA ALA A 32 7.15 10.05 1.46
C ALA A 32 7.29 9.09 0.26
N GLN A 33 7.63 7.82 0.49
CA GLN A 33 7.66 6.80 -0.57
C GLN A 33 6.26 6.49 -1.12
N LEU A 34 5.23 6.48 -0.26
CA LEU A 34 3.84 6.25 -0.71
C LEU A 34 3.30 7.36 -1.62
N GLN A 35 3.79 8.60 -1.49
CA GLN A 35 3.40 9.70 -2.39
C GLN A 35 3.75 9.41 -3.85
N ALA A 36 4.72 8.53 -4.12
CA ALA A 36 5.02 8.08 -5.48
C ALA A 36 3.84 7.32 -6.15
N LEU A 37 2.84 6.89 -5.37
CA LEU A 37 1.61 6.27 -5.87
C LEU A 37 0.47 7.28 -6.09
N ASP A 38 0.62 8.56 -5.77
CA ASP A 38 -0.48 9.53 -5.82
C ASP A 38 -1.08 9.69 -7.22
N ASP A 39 -0.25 9.74 -8.26
CA ASP A 39 -0.74 9.81 -9.63
C ASP A 39 -1.46 8.52 -10.05
N LYS A 40 -1.03 7.37 -9.54
CA LYS A 40 -1.76 6.11 -9.75
C LYS A 40 -3.07 6.09 -8.98
N ASN A 41 -3.12 6.65 -7.77
CA ASN A 41 -4.36 6.78 -7.00
C ASN A 41 -5.39 7.64 -7.76
N LYS A 42 -4.97 8.74 -8.40
CA LYS A 42 -5.82 9.55 -9.27
C LYS A 42 -6.32 8.75 -10.48
N GLN A 43 -5.42 8.04 -11.17
CA GLN A 43 -5.79 7.19 -12.31
C GLN A 43 -6.77 6.08 -11.91
N ILE A 44 -6.64 5.52 -10.70
CA ILE A 44 -7.61 4.55 -10.16
C ILE A 44 -8.99 5.21 -10.03
N ALA A 45 -9.10 6.41 -9.46
CA ALA A 45 -10.37 7.13 -9.33
C ALA A 45 -11.00 7.46 -10.69
N GLU A 46 -10.19 7.98 -11.63
CA GLU A 46 -10.62 8.25 -13.00
C GLU A 46 -11.10 6.99 -13.72
N THR A 47 -10.40 5.87 -13.52
CA THR A 47 -10.78 4.57 -14.08
C THR A 47 -12.09 4.07 -13.48
N ILE A 48 -12.34 4.27 -12.18
CA ILE A 48 -13.63 3.95 -11.56
C ILE A 48 -14.76 4.73 -12.23
N GLU A 49 -14.59 6.04 -12.43
CA GLU A 49 -15.62 6.86 -13.10
C GLU A 49 -15.82 6.44 -14.57
N HIS A 50 -14.74 6.15 -15.28
CA HIS A 50 -14.81 5.65 -16.65
C HIS A 50 -15.56 4.31 -16.71
N LEU A 51 -15.24 3.36 -15.83
CA LEU A 51 -15.90 2.05 -15.77
C LEU A 51 -17.34 2.11 -15.25
N ARG A 52 -17.85 3.24 -14.74
CA ARG A 52 -19.29 3.39 -14.44
C ARG A 52 -20.14 3.58 -15.71
N LYS A 53 -19.53 3.96 -16.83
CA LYS A 53 -20.25 4.20 -18.08
C LYS A 53 -20.97 2.94 -18.61
N PRO A 54 -22.02 3.12 -19.45
CA PRO A 54 -22.69 2.02 -20.12
C PRO A 54 -21.72 1.13 -20.89
N ILE A 55 -22.01 -0.17 -20.97
CA ILE A 55 -21.14 -1.14 -21.69
C ILE A 55 -20.93 -0.77 -23.17
N SER A 56 -21.88 -0.06 -23.79
CA SER A 56 -21.77 0.44 -25.17
C SER A 56 -20.68 1.49 -25.36
N GLU A 57 -20.19 2.10 -24.28
CA GLU A 57 -19.14 3.11 -24.27
C GLU A 57 -17.80 2.56 -23.77
N ILE A 58 -17.71 1.27 -23.48
CA ILE A 58 -16.49 0.62 -22.97
C ILE A 58 -15.95 -0.32 -24.04
N SER A 59 -14.70 -0.09 -24.42
CA SER A 59 -13.96 -0.90 -25.38
C SER A 59 -13.10 -1.97 -24.68
N ALA A 60 -12.69 -2.98 -25.43
CA ALA A 60 -11.75 -3.98 -24.94
C ALA A 60 -10.39 -3.37 -24.56
N GLU A 61 -10.02 -2.27 -25.22
CA GLU A 61 -8.81 -1.49 -24.92
C GLU A 61 -8.91 -0.79 -23.56
N ASP A 62 -10.06 -0.20 -23.23
CA ASP A 62 -10.28 0.40 -21.91
C ASP A 62 -10.08 -0.63 -20.79
N LEU A 63 -10.60 -1.85 -21.00
CA LEU A 63 -10.42 -2.95 -20.05
C LEU A 63 -8.99 -3.49 -20.01
N ALA A 64 -8.23 -3.40 -21.11
CA ALA A 64 -6.83 -3.77 -21.13
C ALA A 64 -5.98 -2.75 -20.37
N THR A 65 -6.22 -1.46 -20.61
CA THR A 65 -5.57 -0.33 -19.93
C THR A 65 -5.83 -0.36 -18.43
N ALA A 66 -7.07 -0.58 -18.00
CA ALA A 66 -7.40 -0.69 -16.58
C ALA A 66 -6.70 -1.89 -15.90
N ARG A 67 -6.56 -3.03 -16.58
CA ARG A 67 -5.78 -4.17 -16.06
C ARG A 67 -4.30 -3.85 -15.97
N GLN A 68 -3.75 -3.13 -16.95
CA GLN A 68 -2.36 -2.70 -16.90
C GLN A 68 -2.14 -1.74 -15.72
N LEU A 69 -3.06 -0.81 -15.47
CA LEU A 69 -3.03 0.07 -14.29
C LEU A 69 -3.00 -0.73 -12.99
N ILE A 70 -3.83 -1.78 -12.85
CA ILE A 70 -3.80 -2.69 -11.70
C ILE A 70 -2.41 -3.30 -11.51
N VAL A 71 -1.84 -3.86 -12.58
CA VAL A 71 -0.52 -4.51 -12.54
C VAL A 71 0.57 -3.51 -12.17
N ASP A 72 0.57 -2.32 -12.77
CA ASP A 72 1.58 -1.29 -12.50
C ASP A 72 1.47 -0.76 -11.06
N TYR A 73 0.24 -0.60 -10.55
CA TYR A 73 0.00 -0.21 -9.16
C TYR A 73 0.60 -1.23 -8.20
N VAL A 74 0.25 -2.52 -8.39
CA VAL A 74 0.73 -3.60 -7.53
C VAL A 74 2.25 -3.72 -7.62
N THR A 75 2.83 -3.61 -8.82
CA THR A 75 4.28 -3.70 -9.02
C THR A 75 5.01 -2.59 -8.28
N GLN A 76 4.54 -1.34 -8.41
CA GLN A 76 5.15 -0.21 -7.70
C GLN A 76 4.97 -0.32 -6.19
N LEU A 77 3.80 -0.79 -5.72
CA LEU A 77 3.56 -1.02 -4.30
C LEU A 77 4.47 -2.12 -3.73
N GLN A 78 4.68 -3.21 -4.48
CA GLN A 78 5.53 -4.33 -4.07
C GLN A 78 7.03 -3.98 -4.07
N ALA A 79 7.43 -2.89 -4.73
CA ALA A 79 8.80 -2.39 -4.69
C ALA A 79 9.14 -1.74 -3.33
N LEU A 80 8.14 -1.40 -2.51
CA LEU A 80 8.36 -0.86 -1.16
C LEU A 80 8.84 -1.97 -0.19
N PRO A 81 9.73 -1.62 0.76
CA PRO A 81 10.29 -2.60 1.69
C PRO A 81 9.23 -3.17 2.65
N ARG A 82 9.22 -4.49 2.79
CA ARG A 82 8.30 -5.23 3.68
C ARG A 82 8.84 -5.45 5.09
N ASP A 83 10.11 -5.16 5.30
CA ASP A 83 10.89 -5.38 6.52
C ASP A 83 11.16 -4.07 7.29
N LEU A 84 10.17 -3.17 7.32
CA LEU A 84 10.22 -1.93 8.10
C LEU A 84 10.50 -2.20 9.58
N SER A 85 11.39 -1.47 10.22
CA SER A 85 11.75 -1.68 11.63
C SER A 85 10.56 -1.41 12.58
N TYR A 86 9.79 -0.35 12.31
CA TYR A 86 8.58 -0.02 13.06
C TYR A 86 7.48 -1.08 12.85
N ARG A 87 7.17 -1.84 13.91
CA ARG A 87 6.31 -3.04 13.84
C ARG A 87 4.90 -2.75 13.34
N GLU A 88 4.23 -1.75 13.89
CA GLU A 88 2.84 -1.42 13.55
C GLU A 88 2.72 -1.00 12.09
N LEU A 89 3.68 -0.19 11.64
CA LEU A 89 3.80 0.20 10.25
C LEU A 89 4.04 -1.02 9.35
N ARG A 90 5.01 -1.88 9.71
CA ARG A 90 5.32 -3.13 9.00
C ARG A 90 4.09 -4.01 8.82
N VAL A 91 3.33 -4.24 9.89
CA VAL A 91 2.11 -5.06 9.86
C VAL A 91 1.06 -4.42 8.95
N THR A 92 0.88 -3.11 9.05
CA THR A 92 -0.13 -2.37 8.27
C THR A 92 0.22 -2.32 6.78
N HIS A 93 1.50 -2.14 6.45
CA HIS A 93 2.01 -2.19 5.07
C HIS A 93 1.87 -3.60 4.48
N ASN A 94 2.33 -4.64 5.20
CA ASN A 94 2.26 -6.01 4.70
C ASN A 94 0.83 -6.46 4.41
N LEU A 95 -0.12 -6.12 5.30
CA LEU A 95 -1.53 -6.38 5.05
C LEU A 95 -2.04 -5.63 3.80
N TYR A 96 -1.59 -4.39 3.60
CA TYR A 96 -1.97 -3.59 2.45
C TYR A 96 -1.46 -4.21 1.14
N VAL A 97 -0.18 -4.58 1.06
CA VAL A 97 0.41 -5.25 -0.10
C VAL A 97 -0.32 -6.56 -0.41
N ASP A 98 -0.54 -7.40 0.60
CA ASP A 98 -1.18 -8.71 0.42
C ASP A 98 -2.60 -8.56 -0.12
N LYS A 99 -3.35 -7.57 0.38
CA LYS A 99 -4.72 -7.33 -0.08
C LYS A 99 -4.75 -6.71 -1.47
N VAL A 100 -3.95 -5.70 -1.75
CA VAL A 100 -3.93 -5.04 -3.07
C VAL A 100 -3.47 -5.98 -4.18
N THR A 101 -2.51 -6.87 -3.90
CA THR A 101 -2.04 -7.87 -4.88
C THR A 101 -3.17 -8.75 -5.43
N MET A 102 -4.22 -9.02 -4.63
CA MET A 102 -5.38 -9.80 -5.08
C MET A 102 -6.16 -9.14 -6.24
N ALA A 103 -5.99 -7.84 -6.48
CA ALA A 103 -6.66 -7.13 -7.57
C ALA A 103 -6.28 -7.69 -8.96
N ILE A 104 -5.07 -8.24 -9.11
CA ILE A 104 -4.61 -8.88 -10.35
C ILE A 104 -5.49 -10.10 -10.66
N GLU A 105 -5.70 -10.97 -9.67
CA GLU A 105 -6.53 -12.16 -9.84
C GLU A 105 -7.99 -11.78 -10.11
N LEU A 106 -8.53 -10.83 -9.33
CA LEU A 106 -9.92 -10.35 -9.47
C LEU A 106 -10.22 -9.78 -10.86
N SER A 107 -9.23 -9.15 -11.51
CA SER A 107 -9.37 -8.55 -12.84
C SER A 107 -8.91 -9.46 -13.99
N GLY A 108 -8.31 -10.61 -13.69
CA GLY A 108 -7.55 -11.43 -14.63
C GLY A 108 -8.38 -12.26 -15.61
N ASP A 109 -9.67 -12.48 -15.34
CA ASP A 109 -10.57 -13.21 -16.21
C ASP A 109 -10.75 -12.48 -17.57
N LYS A 110 -10.28 -13.12 -18.65
CA LYS A 110 -10.31 -12.64 -20.05
C LYS A 110 -10.97 -13.66 -20.98
N GLY A 111 -11.35 -13.22 -22.19
CA GLY A 111 -11.94 -14.07 -23.23
C GLY A 111 -13.41 -14.41 -22.99
N ARG A 112 -14.10 -13.63 -22.16
CA ARG A 112 -15.51 -13.82 -21.81
C ARG A 112 -16.35 -12.74 -22.47
N GLU A 113 -17.67 -12.81 -22.25
CA GLU A 113 -18.59 -11.72 -22.57
C GLU A 113 -18.09 -10.40 -21.97
N MET A 114 -18.03 -9.36 -22.79
CA MET A 114 -17.51 -8.02 -22.46
C MET A 114 -18.07 -7.46 -21.14
N ARG A 115 -19.36 -7.70 -20.86
CA ARG A 115 -20.00 -7.30 -19.60
C ARG A 115 -19.35 -7.93 -18.37
N ARG A 116 -19.01 -9.22 -18.44
CA ARG A 116 -18.34 -9.94 -17.35
C ARG A 116 -16.92 -9.45 -17.17
N GLU A 117 -16.20 -9.23 -18.27
CA GLU A 117 -14.86 -8.67 -18.21
C GLU A 117 -14.86 -7.30 -17.55
N LYS A 118 -15.76 -6.40 -17.97
CA LYS A 118 -15.92 -5.08 -17.35
C LYS A 118 -16.19 -5.20 -15.85
N SER A 119 -17.08 -6.10 -15.44
CA SER A 119 -17.39 -6.33 -14.02
C SER A 119 -16.16 -6.78 -13.23
N ASN A 120 -15.35 -7.69 -13.77
CA ASN A 120 -14.16 -8.21 -13.09
C ASN A 120 -13.08 -7.12 -12.96
N VAL A 121 -12.87 -6.34 -14.01
CA VAL A 121 -11.93 -5.21 -13.98
C VAL A 121 -12.38 -4.14 -12.97
N ASP A 122 -13.68 -3.78 -12.96
CA ASP A 122 -14.23 -2.83 -11.98
C ASP A 122 -14.06 -3.32 -10.54
N ILE A 123 -14.26 -4.62 -10.28
CA ILE A 123 -13.99 -5.24 -8.97
C ILE A 123 -12.50 -5.07 -8.60
N GLY A 124 -11.58 -5.36 -9.52
CA GLY A 124 -10.14 -5.21 -9.27
C GLY A 124 -9.75 -3.77 -8.93
N ILE A 125 -10.20 -2.80 -9.72
CA ILE A 125 -9.92 -1.37 -9.50
C ILE A 125 -10.47 -0.89 -8.16
N ARG A 126 -11.76 -1.17 -7.86
CA ARG A 126 -12.39 -0.77 -6.59
C ARG A 126 -11.78 -1.45 -5.38
N HIS A 127 -11.25 -2.66 -5.57
CA HIS A 127 -10.53 -3.36 -4.51
C HIS A 127 -9.24 -2.63 -4.13
N ILE A 128 -8.48 -2.12 -5.11
CA ILE A 128 -7.31 -1.26 -4.86
C ILE A 128 -7.75 -0.03 -4.05
N GLU A 129 -8.71 0.76 -4.58
CA GLU A 129 -9.20 1.99 -3.95
C GLU A 129 -9.61 1.78 -2.48
N LYS A 130 -10.41 0.74 -2.22
CA LYS A 130 -10.84 0.37 -0.86
C LYS A 130 -9.67 0.11 0.08
N PHE A 131 -8.67 -0.67 -0.35
CA PHE A 131 -7.54 -1.03 0.51
C PHE A 131 -6.52 0.10 0.65
N THR A 132 -6.35 0.95 -0.38
CA THR A 132 -5.57 2.18 -0.29
C THR A 132 -6.16 3.11 0.76
N ARG A 133 -7.47 3.34 0.72
CA ARG A 133 -8.19 4.16 1.72
C ARG A 133 -8.04 3.61 3.13
N ARG A 134 -8.19 2.29 3.30
CA ARG A 134 -8.00 1.64 4.60
C ARG A 134 -6.55 1.78 5.10
N HIS A 135 -5.57 1.65 4.22
CA HIS A 135 -4.16 1.78 4.57
C HIS A 135 -3.82 3.21 4.99
N GLN A 136 -4.25 4.21 4.22
CA GLN A 136 -4.05 5.62 4.55
C GLN A 136 -4.69 6.00 5.89
N ASN A 137 -5.90 5.50 6.20
CA ASN A 137 -6.50 5.69 7.53
C ASN A 137 -5.64 5.07 8.65
N GLY A 138 -5.05 3.89 8.41
CA GLY A 138 -4.11 3.27 9.34
C GLY A 138 -2.84 4.12 9.53
N MET A 139 -2.32 4.69 8.44
CA MET A 139 -1.17 5.61 8.49
C MET A 139 -1.48 6.88 9.26
N ASN A 140 -2.67 7.46 9.08
CA ASN A 140 -3.09 8.64 9.82
C ASN A 140 -3.12 8.38 11.33
N VAL A 141 -3.61 7.20 11.76
CA VAL A 141 -3.57 6.81 13.19
C VAL A 141 -2.13 6.71 13.72
N LEU A 142 -1.19 6.18 12.94
CA LEU A 142 0.22 6.15 13.34
C LEU A 142 0.83 7.56 13.35
N TRP A 143 0.46 8.41 12.39
CA TRP A 143 0.89 9.81 12.28
C TRP A 143 0.47 10.63 13.51
N ASP A 144 -0.81 10.52 13.87
CA ASP A 144 -1.40 11.17 15.04
C ASP A 144 -0.75 10.70 16.35
N ARG A 145 -0.43 9.40 16.45
CA ARG A 145 0.26 8.84 17.63
C ARG A 145 1.61 9.50 17.87
N HIS A 146 2.37 9.78 16.81
CA HIS A 146 3.66 10.47 16.88
C HIS A 146 3.52 12.00 16.87
N ARG A 147 2.28 12.54 16.91
CA ARG A 147 1.96 13.98 16.92
C ARG A 147 2.62 14.73 15.76
N LEU A 148 2.72 14.08 14.61
CA LEU A 148 3.24 14.70 13.40
C LEU A 148 2.20 15.67 12.82
N PRO A 149 2.61 16.87 12.37
CA PRO A 149 1.69 17.82 11.75
C PRO A 149 1.28 17.35 10.34
N ASP A 150 0.13 17.82 9.88
CA ASP A 150 -0.34 17.77 8.48
C ASP A 150 -0.08 16.45 7.74
N PHE A 151 -0.98 15.49 7.90
CA PHE A 151 -0.86 14.20 7.22
C PHE A 151 -0.85 14.36 5.69
N PRO A 152 0.22 13.93 4.99
CA PRO A 152 0.48 14.40 3.61
C PRO A 152 -0.13 13.50 2.53
N LEU A 153 -0.74 12.36 2.87
CA LEU A 153 -1.41 11.50 1.90
C LEU A 153 -2.84 11.98 1.69
N THR A 154 -3.18 12.29 0.44
CA THR A 154 -4.54 12.69 0.07
C THR A 154 -5.28 11.52 -0.56
N LEU A 155 -6.56 11.42 -0.24
CA LEU A 155 -7.47 10.52 -0.95
C LEU A 155 -7.91 11.22 -2.24
N PRO A 156 -7.94 10.53 -3.38
CA PRO A 156 -8.65 11.04 -4.55
C PRO A 156 -10.13 11.26 -4.17
N GLU A 157 -10.64 12.45 -4.47
CA GLU A 157 -12.07 12.82 -4.32
C GLU A 157 -12.94 12.19 -5.42
#